data_AF-A0A496ZW64-F1
#
_entry.id   AF-A0A496ZW64-F1
#
_cell.length_a   1.000
_cell.length_b   1.000
_cell.length_c   1.000
_cell.angle_alpha   90.00
_cell.angle_beta   90.00
_cell.angle_gamma   90.00
#
_symmetry.space_group_name_H-M   'P 1'
#
loop_
_entity.id
_entity.type
_entity.pdbx_description
1 polymer ?
#
loop_
_entity_poly.entity_id
_entity_poly.type
_entity_poly.pdbx_seq_one_letter_code
_entity_poly.pdbx_strand_id
1 'polypeptide(L)'
;MKGMGIIVVKVSQIIAPVIFLFGLYVIVHGHLSPGGGFAGGVIMASAFILQILANGAILPKLRHEEHGLEFLESAAILGFLILAGLGLIISGSFVFFANFINRGVVGKLISAGFIPIENIIVGMEVCAAIATIFIALVVFKDEVSE
;
A
#
# COMPACT_ATOMS: atom_id res chain seq x y z
N MET A 1 -4.59 -19.62 14.32
CA MET A 1 -4.13 -20.49 13.18
C MET A 1 -2.70 -21.01 13.39
N LYS A 2 -2.44 -22.31 13.22
CA LYS A 2 -1.08 -22.89 13.31
C LYS A 2 -0.28 -22.59 12.02
N GLY A 3 1.00 -22.26 12.15
CA GLY A 3 1.90 -21.99 11.02
C GLY A 3 2.14 -23.22 10.13
N MET A 4 2.55 -22.97 8.89
CA MET A 4 2.85 -24.01 7.90
C MET A 4 4.20 -24.71 8.17
N GLY A 5 4.54 -25.70 7.34
CA GLY A 5 5.80 -26.43 7.43
C GLY A 5 7.04 -25.52 7.30
N ILE A 6 8.16 -25.97 7.85
CA ILE A 6 9.40 -25.17 7.95
C ILE A 6 9.91 -24.66 6.59
N ILE A 7 9.76 -25.46 5.54
CA ILE A 7 10.15 -25.08 4.18
C ILE A 7 9.31 -23.88 3.71
N VAL A 8 7.99 -23.92 3.90
CA VAL A 8 7.08 -22.84 3.48
C VAL A 8 7.38 -21.55 4.23
N VAL A 9 7.59 -21.64 5.55
CA VAL A 9 7.94 -20.48 6.38
C VAL A 9 9.27 -19.84 5.95
N LYS A 10 10.29 -20.65 5.67
CA LYS A 10 11.61 -20.11 5.28
C LYS A 10 11.58 -19.50 3.88
N VAL A 11 10.90 -20.14 2.94
CA VAL A 11 10.74 -19.61 1.58
C VAL A 11 9.93 -18.31 1.60
N SER A 12 8.85 -18.24 2.39
CA SER A 12 8.05 -17.01 2.47
C SER A 12 8.84 -15.83 3.03
N GLN A 13 9.69 -16.05 4.05
CA GLN A 13 10.55 -15.02 4.64
C GLN A 13 11.55 -14.43 3.64
N ILE A 14 12.01 -15.23 2.68
CA ILE A 14 12.94 -14.78 1.62
C ILE A 14 12.18 -14.06 0.50
N ILE A 15 11.01 -14.58 0.10
CA ILE A 15 10.26 -14.05 -1.04
C ILE A 15 9.48 -12.78 -0.68
N ALA A 16 8.96 -12.64 0.54
CA ALA A 16 8.13 -11.50 0.92
C ALA A 16 8.82 -10.13 0.72
N PRO A 17 10.10 -9.92 1.10
CA PRO A 17 10.81 -8.68 0.80
C PRO A 17 10.93 -8.40 -0.72
N VAL A 18 11.08 -9.45 -1.54
CA VAL A 18 11.16 -9.32 -3.01
C VAL A 18 9.81 -8.88 -3.58
N ILE A 19 8.71 -9.47 -3.11
CA ILE A 19 7.35 -9.06 -3.49
C ILE A 19 7.11 -7.60 -3.09
N PHE A 20 7.46 -7.23 -1.86
CA PHE A 20 7.29 -5.87 -1.36
C PHE A 20 8.08 -4.86 -2.21
N LEU A 21 9.34 -5.15 -2.51
CA LEU A 21 10.19 -4.30 -3.35
C LEU A 21 9.63 -4.19 -4.78
N PHE A 22 9.10 -5.27 -5.33
CA PHE A 22 8.44 -5.25 -6.64
C PHE A 22 7.19 -4.37 -6.63
N GLY A 23 6.37 -4.44 -5.59
CA GLY A 23 5.22 -3.55 -5.42
C GLY A 23 5.64 -2.08 -5.34
N LEU A 24 6.70 -1.76 -4.60
CA LEU A 24 7.28 -0.42 -4.55
C LEU A 24 7.77 0.05 -5.94
N TYR A 25 8.41 -0.83 -6.70
CA TYR A 25 8.81 -0.53 -8.08
C TYR A 25 7.60 -0.18 -8.96
N VAL A 26 6.52 -0.96 -8.89
CA VAL A 26 5.28 -0.73 -9.65
C VAL A 26 4.61 0.60 -9.30
N ILE A 27 4.63 0.99 -8.01
CA ILE A 27 4.14 2.28 -7.54
C ILE A 27 4.96 3.43 -8.15
N VAL A 28 6.28 3.36 -7.98
CA VAL A 28 7.20 4.46 -8.33
C VAL A 28 7.32 4.65 -9.85
N HIS A 29 7.08 3.61 -10.64
CA HIS A 29 7.10 3.66 -12.11
C HIS A 29 5.70 3.73 -12.75
N GLY A 30 4.66 4.01 -11.96
CA GLY A 30 3.27 4.00 -12.44
C GLY A 30 2.95 5.00 -13.56
N HIS A 31 3.72 6.08 -13.69
CA HIS A 31 3.59 7.05 -14.79
C HIS A 31 4.40 6.69 -16.03
N LEU A 32 5.27 5.66 -15.95
CA LEU A 32 6.16 5.23 -17.03
C LEU A 32 5.78 3.86 -17.61
N SER A 33 5.10 3.03 -16.82
CA SER A 33 4.78 1.64 -17.15
C SER A 33 3.37 1.29 -16.68
N PRO A 34 2.74 0.24 -17.25
CA PRO A 34 1.47 -0.27 -16.73
C PRO A 34 1.61 -0.64 -15.24
N GLY A 35 0.74 -0.11 -14.40
CA GLY A 35 0.87 -0.24 -12.94
C GLY A 35 0.22 0.92 -12.21
N GLY A 36 0.93 1.50 -11.24
CA GLY A 36 0.47 2.61 -10.41
C GLY A 36 0.27 2.25 -8.95
N GLY A 37 -0.25 3.23 -8.18
CA GLY A 37 -0.49 3.10 -6.75
C GLY A 37 -1.30 1.86 -6.39
N PHE A 38 -2.46 1.67 -7.03
CA PHE A 38 -3.36 0.55 -6.70
C PHE A 38 -2.71 -0.82 -6.90
N ALA A 39 -2.23 -1.12 -8.11
CA ALA A 39 -1.67 -2.43 -8.43
C ALA A 39 -0.43 -2.74 -7.56
N GLY A 40 0.45 -1.76 -7.36
CA GLY A 40 1.62 -1.94 -6.52
C GLY A 40 1.29 -2.06 -5.03
N GLY A 41 0.27 -1.34 -4.54
CA GLY A 41 -0.25 -1.47 -3.18
C GLY A 41 -0.80 -2.87 -2.88
N VAL A 42 -1.57 -3.45 -3.82
CA VAL A 42 -2.06 -4.85 -3.70
C VAL A 42 -0.89 -5.84 -3.66
N ILE A 43 0.14 -5.64 -4.49
CA ILE A 43 1.34 -6.47 -4.47
C ILE A 43 2.06 -6.36 -3.11
N MET A 44 2.23 -5.16 -2.58
CA MET A 44 2.83 -4.96 -1.24
C MET A 44 2.00 -5.64 -0.14
N ALA A 45 0.68 -5.49 -0.14
CA ALA A 45 -0.22 -6.16 0.81
C ALA A 45 -0.04 -7.69 0.77
N SER A 46 0.12 -8.26 -0.42
CA SER A 46 0.32 -9.71 -0.57
C SER A 46 1.58 -10.23 0.13
N ALA A 47 2.62 -9.42 0.29
CA ALA A 47 3.82 -9.80 1.05
C ALA A 47 3.52 -9.98 2.54
N PHE A 48 2.69 -9.09 3.12
CA PHE A 48 2.24 -9.20 4.51
C PHE A 48 1.29 -10.40 4.70
N ILE A 49 0.31 -10.53 3.81
CA ILE A 49 -0.63 -11.66 3.81
C ILE A 49 0.12 -12.99 3.73
N LEU A 50 1.13 -13.10 2.86
CA LEU A 50 1.97 -14.29 2.75
C LEU A 50 2.68 -14.62 4.07
N GLN A 51 3.18 -13.62 4.80
CA GLN A 51 3.80 -13.83 6.11
C GLN A 51 2.78 -14.30 7.15
N ILE A 52 1.57 -13.73 7.19
CA ILE A 52 0.52 -14.14 8.12
C ILE A 52 0.09 -15.58 7.85
N LEU A 53 -0.11 -15.95 6.58
CA LEU A 53 -0.50 -17.30 6.19
C LEU A 53 0.59 -18.33 6.48
N ALA A 54 1.85 -18.01 6.19
CA ALA A 54 2.96 -18.95 6.35
C ALA A 54 3.32 -19.18 7.83
N ASN A 55 3.46 -18.11 8.61
CA ASN A 55 3.85 -18.21 10.03
C ASN A 55 2.68 -18.56 10.95
N GLY A 56 1.44 -18.39 10.48
CA GLY A 56 0.24 -18.47 11.30
C GLY A 56 -0.07 -17.14 12.00
N ALA A 57 -1.27 -17.07 12.58
CA ALA A 57 -1.81 -15.87 13.22
C ALA A 57 -1.47 -15.85 14.72
N ILE A 58 -0.81 -14.77 15.18
CA ILE A 58 -0.71 -14.44 16.61
C ILE A 58 -1.71 -13.29 16.86
N LEU A 59 -2.91 -13.62 17.35
CA LEU A 59 -4.04 -12.69 17.42
C LEU A 59 -3.76 -11.37 18.15
N PRO A 60 -3.07 -11.34 19.31
CA PRO A 60 -2.74 -10.06 19.96
C PRO A 60 -1.85 -9.16 19.10
N LYS A 61 -0.96 -9.75 18.30
CA LYS A 61 -0.06 -9.02 17.40
C LYS A 61 -0.83 -8.48 16.20
N LEU A 62 -1.72 -9.28 15.63
CA LEU A 62 -2.56 -8.87 14.48
C LEU A 62 -3.50 -7.72 14.84
N ARG A 63 -4.13 -7.75 16.03
CA ARG A 63 -4.98 -6.64 16.50
C ARG A 63 -4.21 -5.33 16.71
N HIS A 64 -2.95 -5.41 17.15
CA HIS A 64 -2.12 -4.21 17.26
C HIS A 64 -1.72 -3.65 15.88
N GLU A 65 -1.43 -4.55 14.93
CA GLU A 65 -1.12 -4.18 13.54
C GLU A 65 -2.32 -3.52 12.84
N GLU A 66 -3.56 -3.97 13.13
CA GLU A 66 -4.80 -3.39 12.60
C GLU A 66 -4.92 -1.88 12.88
N HIS A 67 -4.77 -1.45 14.14
CA HIS A 67 -4.82 -0.02 14.48
C HIS A 67 -3.76 0.83 13.78
N GLY A 68 -2.56 0.28 13.57
CA GLY A 68 -1.50 0.96 12.83
C GLY A 68 -1.86 1.14 11.35
N LEU A 69 -2.50 0.14 10.75
CA LEU A 69 -2.95 0.17 9.36
C LEU A 69 -4.15 1.11 9.16
N GLU A 70 -5.12 1.12 10.07
CA GLU A 70 -6.24 2.08 10.06
C GLU A 70 -5.77 3.54 10.11
N PHE A 71 -4.77 3.82 10.96
CA PHE A 71 -4.15 5.14 11.02
C PHE A 71 -3.46 5.49 9.71
N LEU A 72 -2.71 4.54 9.13
CA LEU A 72 -2.02 4.74 7.85
C LEU A 72 -3.00 5.00 6.70
N GLU A 73 -4.12 4.27 6.65
CA GLU A 73 -5.20 4.46 5.68
C GLU A 73 -5.78 5.87 5.79
N SER A 74 -6.18 6.27 7.00
CA SER A 74 -6.73 7.60 7.27
C SER A 74 -5.74 8.71 6.92
N ALA A 75 -4.47 8.54 7.28
CA ALA A 75 -3.41 9.50 6.99
C ALA A 75 -3.11 9.59 5.47
N ALA A 76 -3.14 8.46 4.75
CA ALA A 76 -2.91 8.44 3.31
C ALA A 76 -4.06 9.10 2.55
N ILE A 77 -5.32 8.81 2.89
CA ILE A 77 -6.50 9.47 2.30
C ILE A 77 -6.44 10.97 2.56
N LEU A 78 -6.16 11.38 3.81
CA LEU A 78 -6.01 12.79 4.14
C LEU A 78 -4.87 13.45 3.36
N GLY A 79 -3.71 12.78 3.24
CA GLY A 79 -2.57 13.24 2.45
C GLY A 79 -2.91 13.42 0.97
N PHE A 80 -3.67 12.49 0.39
CA PHE A 80 -4.16 12.57 -0.99
C PHE A 80 -5.07 13.79 -1.18
N LEU A 81 -6.02 14.01 -0.27
CA LEU A 81 -6.92 15.17 -0.30
C LEU A 81 -6.18 16.50 -0.10
N ILE A 82 -5.17 16.53 0.77
CA ILE A 82 -4.32 17.71 0.96
C ILE A 82 -3.58 18.03 -0.34
N LEU A 83 -2.95 17.04 -0.99
CA LEU A 83 -2.24 17.23 -2.25
C LEU A 83 -3.16 17.73 -3.37
N ALA A 84 -4.37 17.18 -3.46
CA ALA A 84 -5.40 17.66 -4.36
C ALA A 84 -5.78 19.13 -4.05
N GLY A 85 -6.07 19.43 -2.78
CA GLY A 85 -6.38 20.79 -2.32
C GLY A 85 -5.27 21.80 -2.60
N LEU A 86 -4.00 21.40 -2.49
CA LEU A 86 -2.86 22.23 -2.90
C LEU A 86 -2.88 22.49 -4.41
N GLY A 87 -3.24 21.50 -5.22
CA GLY A 87 -3.48 21.69 -6.65
C GLY A 87 -4.54 22.76 -6.91
N LEU A 88 -5.68 22.71 -6.23
CA LEU A 88 -6.74 23.72 -6.35
C LEU A 88 -6.24 25.14 -6.03
N ILE A 89 -5.55 25.30 -4.89
CA ILE A 89 -5.16 26.61 -4.35
C ILE A 89 -3.96 27.21 -5.09
N ILE A 90 -2.91 26.41 -5.30
CA ILE A 90 -1.62 26.90 -5.82
C ILE A 90 -1.68 27.12 -7.33
N SER A 91 -2.40 26.29 -8.06
CA SER A 91 -2.46 26.42 -9.53
C SER A 91 -3.27 27.63 -10.01
N GLY A 92 -4.12 28.21 -9.15
CA GLY A 92 -5.07 29.27 -9.52
C GLY A 92 -6.12 28.86 -10.55
N SER A 93 -6.18 27.57 -10.91
CA SER A 93 -6.99 27.05 -12.03
C SER A 93 -8.38 26.58 -11.62
N PHE A 94 -8.71 26.62 -10.32
CA PHE A 94 -9.94 26.04 -9.75
C PHE A 94 -10.14 24.54 -10.06
N VAL A 95 -9.07 23.84 -10.47
CA VAL A 95 -9.09 22.39 -10.73
C VAL A 95 -8.48 21.64 -9.55
N PHE A 96 -9.26 20.74 -8.95
CA PHE A 96 -8.93 20.03 -7.70
C PHE A 96 -7.71 19.10 -7.79
N PHE A 97 -7.22 18.77 -8.99
CA PHE A 97 -5.99 17.99 -9.20
C PHE A 97 -5.02 18.70 -10.15
N ALA A 98 -5.05 20.03 -10.15
CA ALA A 98 -4.15 20.78 -11.01
C ALA A 98 -2.69 20.57 -10.60
N ASN A 99 -1.89 20.15 -11.57
CA ASN A 99 -0.46 19.98 -11.34
C ASN A 99 0.23 21.32 -11.06
N PHE A 100 0.82 21.43 -9.87
CA PHE A 100 1.59 22.60 -9.41
C PHE A 100 3.11 22.33 -9.32
N ILE A 101 3.56 21.12 -9.66
CA ILE A 101 4.98 20.71 -9.64
C ILE A 101 5.52 20.66 -11.08
N ASN A 102 6.82 20.91 -11.28
CA ASN A 102 7.46 20.77 -12.58
C ASN A 102 7.31 19.33 -13.12
N ARG A 103 6.86 19.19 -14.37
CA ARG A 103 6.64 17.89 -15.01
C ARG A 103 7.91 17.14 -15.40
N GLY A 104 9.08 17.77 -15.27
CA GLY A 104 10.36 17.17 -15.62
C GLY A 104 10.43 16.79 -17.09
N VAL A 105 11.25 15.79 -17.39
CA VAL A 105 11.43 15.27 -18.75
C VAL A 105 10.64 13.98 -18.92
N VAL A 106 9.78 13.93 -19.94
CA VAL A 106 8.98 12.73 -20.26
C VAL A 106 9.89 11.50 -20.42
N GLY A 107 9.48 10.38 -19.82
CA GLY A 107 10.26 9.15 -19.83
C GLY A 107 11.33 9.05 -18.74
N LYS A 108 11.52 10.08 -17.91
CA LYS A 108 12.37 10.02 -16.71
C LYS A 108 11.55 9.73 -15.46
N LEU A 109 12.21 9.16 -14.45
CA LEU A 109 11.56 8.79 -13.19
C LEU A 109 10.95 10.00 -12.48
N ILE A 110 11.73 11.07 -12.32
CA ILE A 110 11.25 12.35 -11.76
C ILE A 110 10.59 13.15 -12.91
N SER A 111 9.37 12.77 -13.25
CA SER A 111 8.53 13.44 -14.25
C SER A 111 7.05 13.32 -13.90
N ALA A 112 6.16 13.80 -14.76
CA ALA A 112 4.70 13.79 -14.56
C ALA A 112 4.20 14.64 -13.37
N GLY A 113 5.05 15.50 -12.83
CA GLY A 113 4.67 16.47 -11.81
C GLY A 113 4.47 15.80 -10.46
N PHE A 114 3.31 16.02 -9.84
CA PHE A 114 2.99 15.41 -8.54
C PHE A 114 2.38 13.99 -8.63
N ILE A 115 2.11 13.48 -9.83
CA ILE A 115 1.55 12.12 -10.04
C ILE A 115 2.38 11.01 -9.35
N PRO A 116 3.73 10.99 -9.39
CA PRO A 116 4.49 9.98 -8.66
C PRO A 116 4.26 10.02 -7.14
N ILE A 117 3.99 11.20 -6.58
CA ILE A 117 3.69 11.37 -5.15
C ILE A 117 2.29 10.82 -4.85
N GLU A 118 1.31 11.11 -5.70
CA GLU A 118 -0.03 10.54 -5.59
C GLU A 118 -0.01 9.01 -5.66
N ASN A 119 0.76 8.44 -6.60
CA ASN A 119 0.93 7.00 -6.73
C ASN A 119 1.48 6.38 -5.44
N ILE A 120 2.47 7.03 -4.79
CA ILE A 120 3.01 6.56 -3.51
C ILE A 120 1.93 6.58 -2.44
N ILE A 121 1.18 7.67 -2.30
CA ILE A 121 0.14 7.79 -1.27
C ILE A 121 -0.97 6.76 -1.49
N VAL A 122 -1.48 6.64 -2.71
CA VAL A 122 -2.49 5.64 -3.08
C VAL A 122 -1.95 4.23 -2.87
N GLY A 123 -0.68 3.97 -3.19
CA GLY A 123 -0.08 2.65 -2.96
C GLY A 123 0.02 2.28 -1.49
N MET A 124 0.33 3.24 -0.61
CA MET A 124 0.33 3.02 0.84
C MET A 124 -1.08 2.83 1.38
N GLU A 125 -2.06 3.61 0.91
CA GLU A 125 -3.47 3.47 1.26
C GLU A 125 -4.01 2.08 0.90
N VAL A 126 -3.82 1.65 -0.36
CA VAL A 126 -4.29 0.34 -0.82
C VAL A 126 -3.58 -0.80 -0.09
N CYS A 127 -2.28 -0.66 0.18
CA CYS A 127 -1.54 -1.65 0.96
C CYS A 127 -2.12 -1.79 2.37
N ALA A 128 -2.44 -0.67 3.02
CA ALA A 128 -3.04 -0.64 4.34
C ALA A 128 -4.44 -1.25 4.34
N ALA A 129 -5.34 -0.77 3.47
CA ALA A 129 -6.72 -1.20 3.39
C ALA A 129 -6.84 -2.72 3.12
N ILE A 130 -6.08 -3.26 2.16
CA ILE A 130 -6.10 -4.69 1.85
C ILE A 130 -5.56 -5.53 3.01
N ALA A 131 -4.51 -5.06 3.70
CA ALA A 131 -3.98 -5.75 4.87
C ALA A 131 -4.98 -5.72 6.04
N THR A 132 -5.62 -4.56 6.31
CA THR A 132 -6.66 -4.39 7.33
C THR A 132 -7.84 -5.33 7.08
N ILE A 133 -8.39 -5.34 5.85
CA ILE A 133 -9.50 -6.23 5.47
C ILE A 133 -9.11 -7.69 5.72
N PHE A 134 -7.90 -8.09 5.33
CA PHE A 134 -7.44 -9.45 5.54
C PHE A 134 -7.31 -9.80 7.03
N ILE A 135 -6.73 -8.92 7.84
CA ILE A 135 -6.60 -9.11 9.30
C ILE A 135 -7.97 -9.20 9.95
N ALA A 136 -8.90 -8.29 9.62
CA ALA A 136 -10.26 -8.31 10.14
C ALA A 136 -10.98 -9.64 9.84
N LEU A 137 -10.82 -10.18 8.62
CA LEU A 137 -11.38 -11.49 8.26
C LEU A 137 -10.72 -12.65 9.03
N VAL A 138 -9.41 -12.59 9.28
CA VAL A 138 -8.69 -13.59 10.08
C VAL A 138 -9.15 -13.56 11.54
N VAL A 139 -9.31 -12.37 12.12
CA VAL A 139 -9.81 -12.17 13.49
C VAL A 139 -11.24 -12.67 13.61
N PHE A 140 -12.13 -12.27 12.70
CA PHE A 140 -13.53 -12.72 12.67
C PHE A 140 -13.64 -14.25 12.58
N LYS A 141 -12.83 -14.89 11.71
CA LYS A 141 -12.82 -16.34 11.60
C LYS A 141 -12.45 -17.03 12.92
N ASP A 142 -11.51 -16.47 13.66
CA ASP A 142 -11.04 -17.03 14.92
C ASP A 142 -12.14 -16.93 15.99
N GLU A 143 -12.80 -15.77 16.10
CA GLU A 143 -13.92 -15.52 17.04
C GLU A 143 -15.14 -16.42 16.79
N VAL A 144 -15.43 -16.78 15.54
CA VAL A 144 -16.55 -17.68 15.19
C VAL A 144 -16.20 -19.17 15.38
N SER A 145 -14.91 -19.49 15.45
CA SER A 145 -14.43 -20.87 15.60
C SER A 145 -14.26 -21.33 17.05
N GLU A 146 -14.44 -20.42 18.02
CA GLU A 146 -14.63 -20.71 19.45
C GLU A 146 -16.12 -20.93 19.79
#